data_AF-A0A969SPT1-F1
#
_entry.id   AF-A0A969SPT1-F1
#
_cell.length_a   1.000
_cell.length_b   1.000
_cell.length_c   1.000
_cell.angle_alpha   90.00
_cell.angle_beta   90.00
_cell.angle_gamma   90.00
#
_symmetry.space_group_name_H-M   'P 1'
#
loop_
_entity.id
_entity.type
_entity.pdbx_description
1 polymer ?
#
loop_
_entity_poly.entity_id
_entity_poly.type
_entity_poly.pdbx_seq_one_letter_code
_entity_poly.pdbx_strand_id
1 'polypeptide(L)'
;MTGLEQGFKHKVECHEIWEFDDQNRTQTLTGFVSLCPMCHKVKHFGLAQLNGEEEMVLKHMMKVNDMRLMEANEIIIQAFVVWKGRSDIQWSVNIDYIDTYLIDDFNTFMKKF
;
A
#
# COMPACT_ATOMS: atom_id res chain seq x y z
N MET A 1 12.34 -7.22 9.99
CA MET A 1 11.33 -6.55 10.81
C MET A 1 9.98 -7.16 10.53
N THR A 2 9.31 -7.65 11.57
CA THR A 2 7.94 -8.16 11.58
C THR A 2 7.09 -7.29 12.50
N GLY A 3 5.76 -7.34 12.38
CA GLY A 3 4.87 -6.60 13.28
C GLY A 3 5.06 -6.97 14.76
N LEU A 4 5.47 -8.21 15.06
CA LEU A 4 5.78 -8.63 16.43
C LEU A 4 6.96 -7.86 17.02
N GLU A 5 7.98 -7.56 16.21
CA GLU A 5 9.17 -6.79 16.63
C GLU A 5 8.83 -5.31 16.87
N GLN A 6 7.70 -4.81 16.35
CA GLN A 6 7.16 -3.48 16.63
C GLN A 6 6.19 -3.48 17.83
N GLY A 7 5.94 -4.63 18.45
CA GLY A 7 5.03 -4.77 19.60
C GLY A 7 3.57 -5.10 19.25
N PHE A 8 3.27 -5.40 17.98
CA PHE A 8 1.94 -5.84 17.58
C PHE A 8 1.71 -7.34 17.83
N LYS A 9 0.45 -7.77 17.81
CA LYS A 9 0.07 -9.19 17.88
C LYS A 9 0.10 -9.92 16.53
N HIS A 10 0.33 -9.19 15.44
CA HIS A 10 0.37 -9.71 14.07
C HIS A 10 1.78 -9.56 13.46
N LYS A 11 2.14 -10.45 12.52
CA LYS A 11 3.46 -10.45 11.87
C LYS A 11 3.54 -9.52 10.66
N VAL A 12 2.41 -9.28 10.01
CA VAL A 12 2.26 -8.57 8.74
C VAL A 12 1.22 -7.47 8.90
N GLU A 13 1.26 -6.49 8.00
CA GLU A 13 0.38 -5.33 7.93
C GLU A 13 -0.44 -5.43 6.64
N CYS A 14 -1.70 -5.01 6.70
CA CYS A 14 -2.59 -4.98 5.53
C CYS A 14 -2.29 -3.73 4.71
N HIS A 15 -2.28 -3.86 3.38
CA HIS A 15 -2.21 -2.75 2.45
C HIS A 15 -3.25 -2.94 1.33
N GLU A 16 -4.00 -1.87 1.05
CA GLU A 16 -4.96 -1.75 -0.03
C GLU A 16 -4.29 -1.72 -1.42
N ILE A 17 -4.83 -2.49 -2.37
CA ILE A 17 -4.41 -2.46 -3.77
C ILE A 17 -5.39 -1.59 -4.55
N TRP A 18 -4.87 -0.57 -5.24
CA TRP A 18 -5.67 0.41 -5.96
C TRP A 18 -5.38 0.36 -7.46
N GLU A 19 -6.43 0.42 -8.25
CA GLU A 19 -6.40 0.75 -9.67
C GLU A 19 -6.81 2.21 -9.87
N PHE A 20 -6.16 2.90 -10.81
CA PHE A 20 -6.41 4.30 -11.10
C PHE A 20 -6.74 4.46 -12.59
N ASP A 21 -7.97 4.86 -12.88
CA ASP A 21 -8.41 5.28 -14.20
C ASP A 21 -8.27 6.81 -14.30
N ASP A 22 -7.14 7.26 -14.85
CA ASP A 22 -6.82 8.68 -14.98
C ASP A 22 -7.80 9.42 -15.93
N GLN A 23 -8.46 8.72 -16.87
CA GLN A 23 -9.37 9.32 -17.84
C GLN A 23 -10.74 9.60 -17.21
N ASN A 24 -11.30 8.60 -16.52
CA ASN A 24 -12.59 8.72 -15.83
C ASN A 24 -12.45 9.33 -14.43
N ARG A 25 -11.21 9.49 -13.94
CA ARG A 25 -10.86 9.96 -12.59
C ARG A 25 -11.50 9.09 -11.51
N THR A 26 -11.38 7.77 -11.69
CA THR A 26 -11.87 6.78 -10.75
C THR A 26 -10.69 6.04 -10.10
N GLN A 27 -10.68 6.02 -8.78
CA GLN A 27 -9.77 5.21 -7.97
C GLN A 27 -10.57 4.03 -7.41
N THR A 28 -10.19 2.82 -7.79
CA THR A 28 -10.92 1.60 -7.45
C THR A 28 -10.09 0.72 -6.54
N LEU A 29 -10.65 0.34 -5.38
CA LEU A 29 -10.07 -0.69 -4.53
C LEU A 29 -10.26 -2.05 -5.21
N THR A 30 -9.19 -2.79 -5.43
CA THR A 30 -9.23 -4.07 -6.15
C THR A 30 -8.72 -5.25 -5.33
N GLY A 31 -8.16 -4.98 -4.14
CA GLY A 31 -7.56 -6.03 -3.34
C GLY A 31 -6.97 -5.55 -2.02
N PHE A 32 -6.54 -6.53 -1.23
CA PHE A 32 -5.68 -6.33 -0.07
C PHE A 32 -4.48 -7.26 -0.17
N VAL A 33 -3.33 -6.82 0.33
CA VAL A 33 -2.13 -7.64 0.44
C VAL A 33 -1.55 -7.54 1.85
N SER A 34 -1.09 -8.68 2.37
CA SER A 34 -0.35 -8.74 3.62
C SER A 34 1.14 -8.51 3.35
N LEU A 35 1.72 -7.47 3.95
CA LEU A 35 3.12 -7.10 3.79
C LEU A 35 3.87 -7.19 5.12
N CYS A 36 5.15 -7.55 5.08
CA CYS A 36 5.98 -7.27 6.24
C CYS A 36 6.15 -5.74 6.42
N PRO A 37 6.40 -5.24 7.63
CA PRO A 37 6.50 -3.80 7.89
C PRO A 37 7.48 -3.05 6.96
N MET A 38 8.61 -3.66 6.62
CA MET A 38 9.56 -3.03 5.70
C MET A 38 9.03 -2.97 4.27
N CYS A 39 8.37 -4.02 3.78
CA CYS A 39 7.71 -4.00 2.47
C CYS A 39 6.57 -2.97 2.44
N HIS A 40 5.85 -2.81 3.55
CA HIS A 40 4.79 -1.81 3.67
C HIS A 40 5.35 -0.38 3.63
N LYS A 41 6.47 -0.13 4.33
CA LYS A 41 7.20 1.15 4.21
C LYS A 41 7.70 1.45 2.80
N VAL A 42 8.09 0.45 2.01
CA VAL A 42 8.43 0.64 0.58
C VAL A 42 7.26 1.20 -0.20
N LYS A 43 6.04 0.75 0.09
CA LYS A 43 4.83 1.27 -0.56
C LYS A 43 4.49 2.70 -0.11
N HIS A 44 4.89 3.07 1.10
CA HIS A 44 4.81 4.44 1.64
C HIS A 44 6.17 5.16 1.63
N PHE A 45 6.93 5.06 0.53
CA PHE A 45 8.30 5.59 0.46
C PHE A 45 8.39 7.10 0.77
N GLY A 46 7.41 7.91 0.34
CA GLY A 46 7.39 9.34 0.66
C GLY A 46 7.26 9.63 2.16
N LEU A 47 6.51 8.82 2.90
CA LEU A 47 6.45 8.92 4.36
C LEU A 47 7.78 8.47 4.99
N ALA A 48 8.40 7.41 4.45
CA ALA A 48 9.72 6.97 4.92
C ALA A 48 10.78 8.07 4.76
N GLN A 49 10.77 8.84 3.67
CA GLN A 49 11.65 9.99 3.48
C GLN A 49 11.43 11.08 4.54
N LEU A 50 10.16 11.41 4.84
CA LEU A 50 9.85 12.40 5.87
C LEU A 50 10.33 11.98 7.26
N ASN A 51 10.40 10.67 7.51
CA ASN A 51 10.87 10.10 8.77
C ASN A 51 12.39 9.86 8.82
N GLY A 52 13.14 10.12 7.74
CA GLY A 52 14.58 9.81 7.67
C GLY A 52 14.89 8.31 7.57
N GLU A 53 13.95 7.53 7.04
CA GLU A 53 14.03 6.07 6.94
C GLU A 53 14.30 5.59 5.49
N GLU A 54 14.55 6.51 4.56
CA GLU A 54 14.66 6.20 3.13
C GLU A 54 15.79 5.22 2.83
N GLU A 55 16.95 5.36 3.48
CA GLU A 55 18.10 4.50 3.23
C GLU A 55 17.81 3.04 3.61
N MET A 56 17.20 2.83 4.77
CA MET A 56 16.86 1.48 5.24
C MET A 56 15.76 0.83 4.41
N VAL A 57 14.76 1.63 3.98
CA VAL A 57 13.67 1.16 3.13
C VAL A 57 14.16 0.81 1.72
N LEU A 58 15.03 1.65 1.14
CA LEU A 58 15.66 1.41 -0.15
C LEU A 58 16.51 0.13 -0.15
N LYS A 59 17.35 -0.05 0.88
CA LYS A 59 18.13 -1.29 1.04
C LYS A 59 17.25 -2.52 1.14
N HIS A 60 16.11 -2.44 1.83
CA HIS A 60 15.17 -3.54 1.92
C HIS A 60 14.52 -3.85 0.57
N MET A 61 14.06 -2.83 -0.16
CA MET A 61 13.49 -2.98 -1.51
C MET A 61 14.48 -3.68 -2.44
N MET A 62 15.73 -3.22 -2.47
CA MET A 62 16.79 -3.82 -3.28
C MET A 62 17.01 -5.30 -2.93
N LYS A 63 17.11 -5.61 -1.63
CA LYS A 63 17.34 -6.99 -1.16
C LYS A 63 16.22 -7.95 -1.54
N VAL A 64 14.97 -7.55 -1.40
CA VAL A 64 13.82 -8.44 -1.65
C VAL A 64 13.60 -8.69 -3.15
N ASN A 65 13.95 -7.72 -4.00
CA ASN A 65 13.72 -7.80 -5.44
C ASN A 65 14.99 -8.13 -6.25
N ASP A 66 16.13 -8.36 -5.59
CA ASP A 66 17.44 -8.56 -6.23
C ASP A 66 17.79 -7.43 -7.23
N MET A 67 17.55 -6.18 -6.81
CA MET A 67 17.74 -4.98 -7.63
C MET A 67 19.02 -4.23 -7.28
N ARG A 68 19.63 -3.61 -8.30
CA ARG A 68 20.71 -2.63 -8.10
C ARG A 68 20.13 -1.29 -7.66
N LEU A 69 20.98 -0.47 -7.05
CA LEU A 69 20.61 0.86 -6.55
C LEU A 69 20.03 1.76 -7.66
N MET A 70 20.59 1.69 -8.87
CA MET A 70 20.13 2.48 -10.01
C MET A 70 18.69 2.13 -10.41
N GLU A 71 18.37 0.83 -10.49
CA GLU A 71 17.05 0.33 -10.83
C GLU A 71 16.02 0.70 -9.76
N ALA A 72 16.36 0.54 -8.48
CA ALA A 72 15.48 0.89 -7.37
C ALA A 72 15.17 2.40 -7.36
N ASN A 73 16.18 3.26 -7.58
CA ASN A 73 15.98 4.70 -7.66
C ASN A 73 15.11 5.09 -8.86
N GLU A 74 15.31 4.46 -10.02
CA GLU A 74 14.49 4.71 -11.20
C GLU A 74 13.00 4.41 -10.93
N ILE A 75 12.70 3.27 -10.30
CA ILE A 75 11.32 2.91 -9.90
C ILE A 75 10.73 3.96 -8.95
N ILE A 76 11.50 4.40 -7.95
CA ILE A 76 11.04 5.39 -6.98
C ILE A 76 10.75 6.74 -7.68
N ILE A 77 11.66 7.20 -8.54
CA ILE A 77 11.47 8.44 -9.31
C ILE A 77 10.21 8.36 -10.16
N GLN A 78 10.02 7.27 -10.90
CA GLN A 78 8.82 7.06 -11.72
C GLN A 78 7.55 7.06 -10.87
N ALA A 79 7.57 6.39 -9.70
CA ALA A 79 6.45 6.38 -8.78
C ALA A 79 6.10 7.80 -8.26
N PHE A 80 7.09 8.64 -7.95
CA PHE A 80 6.85 10.02 -7.54
C PHE A 80 6.34 10.91 -8.68
N VAL A 81 6.76 10.67 -9.92
CA VAL A 81 6.21 11.37 -11.09
C VAL A 81 4.72 11.08 -11.23
N VAL A 82 4.33 9.80 -11.13
CA VAL A 82 2.92 9.38 -11.17
C VAL A 82 2.14 9.98 -9.99
N TRP A 83 2.67 9.85 -8.76
CA TRP A 83 2.05 10.41 -7.57
C TRP A 83 1.81 11.92 -7.68
N LYS A 84 2.79 12.67 -8.18
CA LYS A 84 2.68 14.12 -8.36
C LYS A 84 1.56 14.46 -9.34
N GLY A 85 1.50 13.78 -10.48
CA GLY A 85 0.44 14.01 -11.47
C GLY A 85 -0.96 13.67 -10.94
N ARG A 86 -1.08 12.59 -10.15
CA ARG A 86 -2.36 12.13 -9.61
C ARG A 86 -2.84 12.90 -8.38
N SER A 87 -1.94 13.59 -7.68
CA SER A 87 -2.28 14.36 -6.46
C SER A 87 -3.13 15.60 -6.74
N ASP A 88 -3.12 16.10 -7.98
CA ASP A 88 -3.91 17.26 -8.40
C ASP A 88 -5.33 16.89 -8.89
N ILE A 89 -5.63 15.59 -8.96
CA ILE A 89 -6.91 15.08 -9.45
C ILE A 89 -7.89 14.91 -8.29
N GLN A 90 -9.12 15.38 -8.49
CA GLN A 90 -10.25 15.03 -7.62
C GLN A 90 -10.84 13.70 -8.07
N TRP A 91 -10.68 12.66 -7.25
CA TRP A 91 -11.02 11.28 -7.56
C TRP A 91 -12.44 10.92 -7.12
N SER A 92 -13.15 10.17 -7.96
CA SER A 92 -14.26 9.33 -7.53
C SER A 92 -13.70 8.03 -6.98
N VAL A 93 -14.11 7.63 -5.78
CA VAL A 93 -13.58 6.44 -5.10
C VAL A 93 -14.59 5.32 -5.15
N ASN A 94 -14.21 4.19 -5.76
CA ASN A 94 -14.98 2.95 -5.75
C ASN A 94 -14.34 1.96 -4.76
N ILE A 95 -15.15 1.49 -3.79
CA ILE A 95 -14.74 0.49 -2.79
C ILE A 95 -15.67 -0.74 -2.78
N ASP A 96 -16.44 -0.95 -3.86
CA ASP A 96 -17.43 -2.03 -3.99
C ASP A 96 -16.78 -3.42 -3.79
N TYR A 97 -15.46 -3.50 -3.98
CA TYR A 97 -14.68 -4.70 -3.66
C TYR A 97 -14.89 -5.22 -2.23
N ILE A 98 -15.16 -4.34 -1.25
CA ILE A 98 -15.43 -4.74 0.13
C ILE A 98 -16.69 -5.61 0.22
N ASP A 99 -17.70 -5.35 -0.62
CA ASP A 99 -18.97 -6.08 -0.59
C ASP A 99 -18.76 -7.57 -0.85
N THR A 100 -17.72 -7.95 -1.58
CA THR A 100 -17.35 -9.36 -1.80
C THR A 100 -17.08 -10.14 -0.50
N TYR A 101 -16.77 -9.43 0.59
CA TYR A 101 -16.53 -10.00 1.92
C TYR A 101 -17.69 -9.80 2.89
N LEU A 102 -18.69 -8.99 2.55
CA LEU A 102 -19.83 -8.65 3.44
C LEU A 102 -21.06 -9.55 3.24
N ILE A 103 -21.10 -10.33 2.15
CA ILE A 103 -22.29 -11.10 1.73
C ILE A 103 -22.65 -12.24 2.70
N ASP A 104 -21.68 -12.76 3.48
CA ASP A 104 -21.94 -13.87 4.40
C ASP A 104 -22.40 -13.45 5.82
N ASP A 105 -22.35 -12.16 6.17
CA ASP A 105 -22.40 -11.76 7.59
C ASP A 105 -23.50 -10.76 7.97
N PHE A 106 -24.37 -10.30 7.08
CA PHE A 106 -25.41 -9.33 7.49
C PHE A 106 -26.34 -9.89 8.59
N ASN A 107 -26.69 -11.17 8.51
CA ASN A 107 -27.53 -11.85 9.53
C ASN A 107 -26.75 -12.34 10.75
N THR A 108 -25.42 -12.43 10.68
CA THR A 108 -24.56 -12.91 11.78
C THR A 108 -24.00 -11.74 12.58
N PHE A 109 -23.66 -10.63 11.92
CA PHE A 109 -23.22 -9.37 12.51
C PHE A 109 -24.31 -8.78 13.42
N MET A 110 -25.57 -8.80 12.99
CA MET A 110 -26.71 -8.33 13.79
C MET A 110 -27.12 -9.27 14.94
N LYS A 111 -26.61 -10.52 14.99
CA LYS A 111 -26.86 -11.44 16.12
C LYS A 111 -25.84 -11.30 17.25
N LYS A 112 -24.79 -10.51 17.05
CA LYS A 112 -23.75 -10.24 18.05
C LYS A 112 -23.94 -8.94 18.83
N PHE A 113 -25.01 -8.19 18.54
CA PHE A 113 -25.40 -6.98 19.27
C PHE A 113 -26.85 -7.06 19.71
#